data_AF-A0A4Y2GFX7-F1
#
_entry.id   AF-A0A4Y2GFX7-F1
#
_cell.length_a   1.000
_cell.length_b   1.000
_cell.length_c   1.000
_cell.angle_alpha   90.00
_cell.angle_beta   90.00
_cell.angle_gamma   90.00
#
_symmetry.space_group_name_H-M   'P 1'
#
loop_
_entity.id
_entity.type
_entity.pdbx_description
1 polymer ?
#
loop_
_entity_poly.entity_id
_entity_poly.type
_entity_poly.pdbx_seq_one_letter_code
_entity_poly.pdbx_strand_id
1 'polypeptide(L)'
;MFLSVKSCKKEDLILAAKEIVENVPPTAKICDVKEIILNNDEYKGDPDFVKGILENAVTDRKLQEEKEFGLEKMNNAEEFELKKLNKEQELIKLKQYQEFELEKLKINSELELARMQTQNQNQGVVYQQIPETSNEKKKFTLPKLQFRQFGDDLKDWLPFWSQFEHIDKDDDIAPESKFQYLVQATVVGSRPR
;
A
#
# COMPACT_ATOMS: atom_id res chain seq x y z
N MET A 1 28.12 42.72 -27.80
CA MET A 1 26.66 42.99 -27.73
C MET A 1 25.96 41.73 -27.22
N PHE A 2 25.22 41.80 -26.12
CA PHE A 2 24.55 40.65 -25.49
C PHE A 2 23.56 39.91 -26.42
N LEU A 3 23.11 40.56 -27.49
CA LEU A 3 22.33 39.94 -28.57
C LEU A 3 23.07 38.80 -29.31
N SER A 4 24.39 38.67 -29.12
CA SER A 4 25.19 37.59 -29.70
C SER A 4 25.17 36.28 -28.88
N VAL A 5 24.53 36.26 -27.70
CA VAL A 5 24.44 35.04 -26.88
C VAL A 5 23.56 34.01 -27.59
N LYS A 6 24.15 32.88 -27.97
CA LYS A 6 23.47 31.81 -28.73
C LYS A 6 22.43 31.11 -27.86
N SER A 7 21.30 30.72 -28.47
CA SER A 7 20.22 29.95 -27.81
C SER A 7 19.53 30.67 -26.64
N CYS A 8 19.65 32.00 -26.57
CA CYS A 8 18.97 32.83 -25.59
C CYS A 8 17.45 32.88 -25.84
N LYS A 9 16.66 32.58 -24.81
CA LYS A 9 15.20 32.63 -24.81
C LYS A 9 14.68 33.90 -24.12
N LYS A 10 13.37 34.14 -24.22
CA LYS A 10 12.70 35.26 -23.55
C LYS A 10 12.89 35.21 -22.03
N GLU A 11 12.76 34.04 -21.41
CA GLU A 11 12.98 33.86 -19.97
C GLU A 11 14.40 34.27 -19.54
N ASP A 12 15.43 33.92 -20.31
CA ASP A 12 16.82 34.24 -20.00
C ASP A 12 17.05 35.76 -19.99
N LEU A 13 16.46 36.47 -20.97
CA LEU A 13 16.50 37.93 -21.04
C LEU A 13 15.75 38.59 -19.88
N ILE A 14 14.62 38.02 -19.47
CA ILE A 14 13.86 38.53 -18.33
C ILE A 14 14.65 38.32 -17.03
N LEU A 15 15.32 37.18 -16.88
CA LEU A 15 16.13 36.89 -15.69
C LEU A 15 17.31 37.87 -15.61
N ALA A 16 18.06 38.04 -16.69
CA ALA A 16 19.16 39.00 -16.75
C ALA A 16 18.66 40.43 -16.53
N ALA A 17 17.53 40.80 -17.13
CA ALA A 17 16.94 42.12 -16.94
C ALA A 17 16.46 42.35 -15.50
N LYS A 18 15.96 41.33 -14.79
CA LYS A 18 15.61 41.44 -13.37
C LYS A 18 16.81 41.68 -12.46
N GLU A 19 17.96 41.14 -12.85
CA GLU A 19 19.21 41.27 -12.08
C GLU A 19 19.83 42.67 -12.21
N ILE A 20 19.55 43.34 -13.34
CA ILE A 20 20.05 44.69 -13.65
C ILE A 20 18.98 45.78 -13.42
N VAL A 21 17.69 45.40 -13.48
CA VAL A 21 16.53 46.30 -13.38
C VAL A 21 15.46 45.68 -12.48
N GLU A 22 15.12 46.39 -11.41
CA GLU A 22 14.25 45.90 -10.32
C GLU A 22 12.79 45.60 -10.75
N ASN A 23 12.32 46.07 -11.91
CA ASN A 23 10.95 45.86 -12.39
C ASN A 23 10.87 45.60 -13.90
N VAL A 24 10.90 44.33 -14.28
CA VAL A 24 10.62 43.87 -15.66
C VAL A 24 9.22 43.23 -15.69
N PRO A 25 8.26 43.79 -16.45
CA PRO A 25 6.93 43.21 -16.55
C PRO A 25 6.98 41.78 -17.13
N PRO A 26 6.41 40.75 -16.49
CA PRO A 26 6.42 39.37 -16.99
C PRO A 26 5.75 39.23 -18.37
N THR A 27 4.83 40.14 -18.68
CA THR A 27 4.05 40.19 -19.92
C THR A 27 4.73 40.99 -21.04
N ALA A 28 5.86 41.66 -20.78
CA ALA A 28 6.58 42.47 -21.76
C ALA A 28 7.01 41.63 -22.98
N LYS A 29 7.06 42.24 -24.17
CA LYS A 29 7.56 41.56 -25.37
C LYS A 29 9.08 41.50 -25.32
N ILE A 30 9.67 40.56 -26.06
CA ILE A 30 11.13 40.40 -26.15
C ILE A 30 11.81 41.71 -26.59
N CYS A 31 11.19 42.47 -27.50
CA CYS A 31 11.73 43.75 -27.96
C CYS A 31 11.79 44.78 -26.82
N ASP A 32 10.70 44.90 -26.05
CA ASP A 32 10.61 45.83 -24.92
C ASP A 32 11.66 45.51 -23.85
N VAL A 33 11.83 44.22 -23.54
CA VAL A 33 12.86 43.76 -22.56
C VAL A 33 14.26 44.08 -23.06
N LYS A 34 14.55 43.88 -24.36
CA LYS A 34 15.85 44.22 -24.95
C LYS A 34 16.12 45.72 -24.89
N GLU A 35 15.11 46.54 -25.15
CA GLU A 35 15.20 47.99 -25.10
C GLU A 35 15.47 48.50 -23.67
N ILE A 36 14.81 47.91 -22.67
CA ILE A 36 15.06 48.20 -21.25
C ILE A 36 16.52 47.90 -20.88
N ILE A 37 17.05 46.74 -21.27
CA ILE A 37 18.45 46.37 -21.01
C ILE A 37 19.41 47.34 -21.70
N LEU A 38 19.18 47.67 -22.97
CA LEU A 38 20.04 48.56 -23.76
C LEU A 38 20.09 50.00 -23.19
N ASN A 39 18.99 50.45 -22.58
CA ASN A 39 18.88 51.80 -22.03
C ASN A 39 19.43 51.93 -20.61
N ASN A 40 19.65 50.81 -19.91
CA ASN A 40 20.15 50.79 -18.54
C ASN A 40 21.63 51.24 -18.44
N ASP A 41 21.96 51.92 -17.34
CA ASP A 41 23.28 52.51 -17.12
C ASP A 41 24.38 51.47 -16.87
N GLU A 42 24.03 50.33 -16.27
CA GLU A 42 24.93 49.21 -16.03
C GLU A 42 25.32 48.51 -17.35
N TYR A 43 24.38 48.39 -18.28
CA TYR A 43 24.70 47.91 -19.63
C TYR A 43 25.58 48.90 -20.40
N LYS A 44 25.34 50.21 -20.26
CA LYS A 44 26.17 51.25 -20.90
C LYS A 44 27.57 51.33 -20.30
N GLY A 45 27.69 51.10 -19.00
CA GLY A 45 28.95 51.09 -18.26
C GLY A 45 29.78 49.85 -18.52
N ASP A 46 29.15 48.67 -18.50
CA ASP A 46 29.80 47.38 -18.76
C ASP A 46 28.90 46.42 -19.56
N PRO A 47 28.98 46.46 -20.90
CA PRO A 47 28.22 45.56 -21.76
C PRO A 47 28.60 44.09 -21.62
N ASP A 48 29.84 43.80 -21.18
CA ASP A 48 30.37 42.44 -21.06
C ASP A 48 29.89 41.78 -19.76
N PHE A 49 29.71 42.55 -18.69
CA PHE A 49 29.06 42.10 -17.46
C PHE A 49 27.64 41.56 -17.72
N VAL A 50 26.80 42.36 -18.39
CA VAL A 50 25.43 41.96 -18.76
C VAL A 50 25.42 40.74 -19.69
N LYS A 51 26.40 40.65 -20.60
CA LYS A 51 26.59 39.47 -21.43
C LYS A 51 26.91 38.23 -20.59
N GLY A 52 27.75 38.35 -19.56
CA GLY A 52 28.07 37.27 -18.62
C GLY A 52 26.86 36.79 -17.82
N ILE A 53 26.03 37.71 -17.31
CA ILE A 53 24.75 37.37 -16.63
C ILE A 53 23.88 36.53 -17.56
N LEU A 54 23.74 36.96 -18.81
CA LEU A 54 22.92 36.26 -19.79
C LEU A 54 23.49 34.87 -20.17
N GLU A 55 24.81 34.75 -20.29
CA GLU A 55 25.48 33.48 -20.55
C GLU A 55 25.30 32.49 -19.40
N ASN A 56 25.34 32.96 -18.15
CA ASN A 56 25.06 32.15 -16.96
C ASN A 56 23.60 31.69 -16.94
N ALA A 57 22.64 32.62 -17.13
CA ALA A 57 21.21 32.31 -17.18
C ALA A 57 20.89 31.23 -18.23
N VAL A 58 21.46 31.34 -19.43
CA VAL A 58 21.30 30.34 -20.51
C VAL A 58 21.88 28.99 -20.11
N THR A 59 23.04 28.98 -19.43
CA THR A 59 23.71 27.75 -19.00
C THR A 59 22.93 27.05 -17.89
N ASP A 60 22.44 27.81 -16.90
CA ASP A 60 21.63 27.30 -15.81
C ASP A 60 20.31 26.70 -16.29
N ARG A 61 19.62 27.38 -17.22
CA ARG A 61 18.40 26.82 -17.84
C ARG A 61 18.69 25.51 -18.55
N LYS A 62 19.76 25.41 -19.34
CA LYS A 62 20.12 24.17 -20.04
C LYS A 62 20.41 23.04 -19.07
N LEU A 63 21.14 23.33 -17.98
CA LEU A 63 21.43 22.36 -16.94
C LEU A 63 20.14 21.92 -16.23
N GLN A 64 19.21 22.84 -15.99
CA GLN A 64 17.91 22.53 -15.40
C GLN A 64 17.05 21.67 -16.35
N GLU A 65 16.95 22.03 -17.64
CA GLU A 65 16.24 21.25 -18.66
C GLU A 65 16.79 19.81 -18.73
N GLU A 66 18.12 19.63 -18.67
CA GLU A 66 18.74 18.30 -18.66
C GLU A 66 18.45 17.50 -17.39
N LYS A 67 18.48 18.15 -16.22
CA LYS A 67 18.11 17.52 -14.94
C LYS A 67 16.64 17.10 -14.92
N GLU A 68 15.74 17.98 -15.36
CA GLU A 68 14.30 17.71 -15.44
C GLU A 68 14.02 16.54 -16.38
N PHE A 69 14.65 16.52 -17.56
CA PHE A 69 14.55 15.40 -18.49
C PHE A 69 15.05 14.08 -17.88
N GLY A 70 16.17 14.12 -17.16
CA GLY A 70 16.69 12.95 -16.43
C GLY A 70 15.73 12.45 -15.35
N LEU A 71 15.12 13.37 -14.59
CA LEU A 71 14.14 13.06 -13.56
C LEU A 71 12.85 12.48 -14.14
N GLU A 72 12.32 13.08 -15.22
CA GLU A 72 11.13 12.60 -15.92
C GLU A 72 11.34 11.17 -16.44
N LYS A 73 12.52 10.88 -17.01
CA LYS A 73 12.87 9.53 -17.44
C LYS A 73 12.89 8.52 -16.29
N MET A 74 13.40 8.92 -15.13
CA MET A 74 13.44 8.06 -13.93
C MET A 74 12.03 7.78 -13.40
N ASN A 75 11.20 8.82 -13.28
CA ASN A 75 9.81 8.70 -12.84
C ASN A 75 9.00 7.81 -13.78
N ASN A 76 9.15 7.97 -15.09
CA ASN A 76 8.46 7.14 -16.08
C ASN A 76 8.89 5.66 -16.00
N ALA A 77 10.17 5.40 -15.71
CA ALA A 77 10.67 4.05 -15.51
C ALA A 77 10.13 3.42 -14.22
N GLU A 78 10.10 4.19 -13.13
CA GLU A 78 9.53 3.76 -11.85
C GLU A 78 8.02 3.48 -11.96
N GLU A 79 7.27 4.35 -12.65
CA GLU A 79 5.84 4.14 -12.92
C GLU A 79 5.60 2.85 -13.70
N PHE A 80 6.45 2.55 -14.69
CA PHE A 80 6.36 1.30 -15.45
C PHE A 80 6.58 0.07 -14.58
N GLU A 81 7.61 0.07 -13.74
CA GLU A 81 7.90 -1.05 -12.83
C GLU A 81 6.78 -1.22 -11.78
N LEU A 82 6.25 -0.12 -11.24
CA LEU A 82 5.12 -0.15 -10.31
C LEU A 82 3.88 -0.78 -10.95
N LYS A 83 3.59 -0.41 -12.20
CA LYS A 83 2.47 -0.98 -12.97
C LYS A 83 2.64 -2.47 -13.23
N LYS A 84 3.87 -2.92 -13.47
CA LYS A 84 4.21 -4.34 -13.66
C LYS A 84 4.02 -5.12 -12.35
N LEU A 85 4.52 -4.61 -11.24
CA LEU A 85 4.38 -5.23 -9.92
C LEU A 85 2.90 -5.33 -9.49
N ASN A 86 2.11 -4.29 -9.74
CA ASN A 86 0.68 -4.31 -9.40
C ASN A 86 -0.07 -5.41 -10.16
N LYS A 87 0.20 -5.57 -11.45
CA LYS A 87 -0.38 -6.67 -12.26
C LYS A 87 0.03 -8.04 -11.73
N GLU A 88 1.27 -8.20 -11.31
CA GLU A 88 1.74 -9.46 -10.72
C GLU A 88 1.04 -9.77 -9.40
N GLN A 89 0.84 -8.77 -8.53
CA GLN A 89 0.05 -8.94 -7.30
C GLN A 89 -1.41 -9.30 -7.58
N GLU A 90 -2.05 -8.68 -8.57
CA GLU A 90 -3.41 -9.03 -8.98
C GLU A 90 -3.50 -10.49 -9.48
N LEU A 91 -2.52 -10.94 -10.26
CA LEU A 91 -2.44 -12.34 -10.71
C LEU A 91 -2.28 -13.31 -9.55
N ILE A 92 -1.45 -12.99 -8.56
CA ILE A 92 -1.27 -13.82 -7.36
C ILE A 92 -2.59 -13.92 -6.58
N LYS A 93 -3.28 -12.79 -6.35
CA LYS A 93 -4.59 -12.78 -5.66
C LYS A 93 -5.62 -13.62 -6.41
N LEU A 94 -5.67 -13.50 -7.73
CA LEU A 94 -6.60 -14.28 -8.55
C LEU A 94 -6.30 -15.79 -8.48
N LYS A 95 -5.02 -16.16 -8.51
CA LYS A 95 -4.60 -17.56 -8.39
C LYS A 95 -4.96 -18.15 -7.02
N GLN A 96 -4.71 -17.41 -5.94
CA GLN A 96 -5.09 -17.83 -4.59
C GLN A 96 -6.60 -18.03 -4.46
N TYR A 97 -7.40 -17.15 -5.06
CA TYR A 97 -8.85 -17.27 -5.07
C TYR A 97 -9.32 -18.53 -5.81
N GLN A 98 -8.72 -18.84 -6.97
CA GLN A 98 -9.02 -20.07 -7.72
C GLN A 98 -8.65 -21.33 -6.94
N GLU A 99 -7.50 -21.34 -6.27
CA GLU A 99 -7.07 -22.47 -5.41
C GLU A 99 -8.05 -22.68 -4.24
N PHE A 100 -8.50 -21.59 -3.61
CA PHE A 100 -9.48 -21.67 -2.53
C PHE A 100 -10.82 -22.28 -2.98
N GLU A 101 -11.35 -21.84 -4.13
CA GLU A 101 -12.59 -22.39 -4.69
C GLU A 101 -12.43 -23.88 -5.07
N LEU A 102 -11.27 -24.27 -5.60
CA LEU A 102 -10.97 -25.65 -5.94
C LEU A 102 -10.89 -26.54 -4.69
N GLU A 103 -10.27 -26.05 -3.61
CA GLU A 103 -10.19 -26.76 -2.34
C GLU A 103 -11.58 -26.93 -1.70
N LYS A 104 -12.42 -25.89 -1.76
CA LYS A 104 -13.80 -25.96 -1.29
C LYS A 104 -14.61 -27.03 -2.03
N LEU A 105 -14.44 -27.12 -3.35
CA LEU A 105 -15.08 -28.15 -4.16
C LEU A 105 -14.58 -29.56 -3.80
N LYS A 106 -13.26 -29.70 -3.60
CA LYS A 106 -12.62 -30.96 -3.20
C LYS A 106 -13.15 -31.45 -1.86
N ILE A 107 -13.17 -30.59 -0.84
CA ILE A 107 -13.71 -30.89 0.49
C ILE A 107 -15.19 -31.33 0.38
N ASN A 108 -16.00 -30.63 -0.41
CA ASN A 108 -17.41 -31.00 -0.59
C ASN A 108 -17.55 -32.39 -1.23
N SER A 109 -16.76 -32.71 -2.26
CA SER A 109 -16.80 -34.02 -2.90
C SER A 109 -16.36 -35.15 -1.96
N GLU A 110 -15.33 -34.91 -1.15
CA GLU A 110 -14.81 -35.88 -0.20
C GLU A 110 -15.82 -36.16 0.93
N LEU A 111 -16.52 -35.11 1.37
CA LEU A 111 -17.63 -35.22 2.32
C LEU A 111 -18.81 -36.05 1.76
N GLU A 112 -19.16 -35.89 0.48
CA GLU A 112 -20.18 -36.72 -0.16
C GLU A 112 -19.77 -38.19 -0.25
N LEU A 113 -18.51 -38.47 -0.60
CA LEU A 113 -17.97 -39.83 -0.63
C LEU A 113 -18.01 -40.49 0.74
N ALA A 114 -17.63 -39.76 1.80
CA ALA A 114 -17.69 -40.26 3.17
C ALA A 114 -19.14 -40.61 3.58
N ARG A 115 -20.11 -39.74 3.24
CA ARG A 115 -21.54 -39.97 3.52
C ARG A 115 -22.06 -41.25 2.84
N MET A 116 -21.69 -41.50 1.59
CA MET A 116 -22.10 -42.70 0.85
C MET A 116 -21.51 -43.99 1.45
N GLN A 117 -20.26 -43.95 1.93
CA GLN A 117 -19.61 -45.10 2.58
C GLN A 117 -20.30 -45.46 3.91
N THR A 118 -20.66 -44.47 4.73
CA THR A 118 -21.37 -44.72 6.00
C THR A 118 -22.78 -45.29 5.77
N GLN A 119 -23.46 -44.87 4.70
CA GLN A 119 -24.79 -45.40 4.36
C GLN A 119 -24.73 -46.87 3.87
N ASN A 120 -23.63 -47.30 3.24
CA ASN A 120 -23.45 -48.68 2.79
C ASN A 120 -23.11 -49.65 3.94
N GLN A 121 -22.40 -49.21 4.98
CA GLN A 121 -22.07 -50.05 6.14
C GLN A 121 -23.25 -50.30 7.09
N ASN A 122 -24.32 -49.49 7.03
CA ASN A 122 -25.47 -49.59 7.93
C ASN A 122 -26.58 -50.55 7.47
N GLN A 123 -26.41 -51.31 6.37
CA GLN A 123 -27.36 -52.38 5.99
C GLN A 123 -27.09 -53.74 6.69
N GLY A 124 -26.08 -53.83 7.56
CA GLY A 124 -25.64 -55.09 8.17
C GLY A 124 -25.67 -55.18 9.69
N VAL A 125 -26.34 -54.28 10.43
CA VAL A 125 -26.29 -54.31 11.90
C VAL A 125 -27.69 -54.44 12.50
N VAL A 126 -27.98 -55.67 12.93
CA VAL A 126 -29.13 -56.07 13.76
C VAL A 126 -29.10 -55.28 15.07
N TYR A 127 -30.27 -54.77 15.46
CA TYR A 127 -30.52 -54.12 16.74
C TYR A 127 -30.05 -55.01 17.91
N GLN A 128 -29.01 -54.59 18.61
CA GLN A 128 -28.75 -55.06 19.96
C GLN A 128 -29.01 -53.90 20.93
N GLN A 129 -30.19 -53.98 21.54
CA GLN A 129 -30.55 -53.20 22.72
C GLN A 129 -29.46 -53.42 23.79
N ILE A 130 -28.86 -52.32 24.25
CA ILE A 130 -28.05 -52.31 25.47
C ILE A 130 -28.82 -51.48 26.51
N PRO A 131 -28.95 -51.96 27.76
CA PRO A 131 -29.80 -51.35 28.77
C PRO A 131 -29.24 -50.03 29.25
N GLU A 132 -30.15 -49.13 29.65
CA GLU A 132 -29.89 -47.97 30.47
C GLU A 132 -29.07 -48.38 31.70
N THR A 133 -27.79 -48.02 31.73
CA THR A 133 -27.06 -47.88 32.99
C THR A 133 -26.30 -46.56 32.98
N SER A 134 -26.65 -45.75 33.97
CA SER A 134 -26.05 -44.50 34.39
C SER A 134 -24.53 -44.50 34.28
N ASN A 135 -23.98 -43.56 33.52
CA ASN A 135 -22.69 -42.95 33.83
C ASN A 135 -22.71 -41.49 33.34
N GLU A 136 -23.14 -40.64 34.27
CA GLU A 136 -22.77 -39.24 34.45
C GLU A 136 -22.21 -38.53 33.20
N LYS A 137 -23.09 -37.76 32.56
CA LYS A 137 -22.70 -36.63 31.71
C LYS A 137 -21.71 -35.80 32.52
N LYS A 138 -20.42 -35.87 32.21
CA LYS A 138 -19.43 -34.88 32.66
C LYS A 138 -19.87 -33.54 32.07
N LYS A 139 -20.78 -32.87 32.78
CA LYS A 139 -20.99 -31.45 32.67
C LYS A 139 -19.68 -30.83 33.14
N PHE A 140 -18.75 -30.64 32.22
CA PHE A 140 -17.69 -29.68 32.41
C PHE A 140 -18.38 -28.33 32.59
N THR A 141 -18.73 -28.06 33.84
CA THR A 141 -19.15 -26.74 34.27
C THR A 141 -17.85 -25.99 34.29
N LEU A 142 -17.47 -25.45 33.14
CA LEU A 142 -16.29 -24.62 33.01
C LEU A 142 -16.37 -23.57 34.13
N PRO A 143 -15.31 -23.41 34.95
CA PRO A 143 -15.29 -22.36 35.94
C PRO A 143 -15.70 -21.07 35.25
N LYS A 144 -16.59 -20.26 35.87
CA LYS A 144 -16.84 -18.89 35.41
C LYS A 144 -15.53 -18.12 35.58
N LEU A 145 -14.64 -18.27 34.63
CA LEU A 145 -13.38 -17.60 34.54
C LEU A 145 -13.74 -16.16 34.18
N GLN A 146 -13.57 -15.25 35.13
CA GLN A 146 -13.76 -13.83 34.84
C GLN A 146 -12.64 -13.41 33.90
N PHE A 147 -12.90 -13.43 32.61
CA PHE A 147 -11.94 -12.98 31.62
C PHE A 147 -11.70 -11.49 31.84
N ARG A 148 -10.44 -11.14 32.13
CA ARG A 148 -9.96 -9.76 32.06
C ARG A 148 -10.12 -9.33 30.61
N GLN A 149 -10.96 -8.33 30.38
CA GLN A 149 -11.26 -7.80 29.05
C GLN A 149 -9.97 -7.22 28.46
N PHE A 150 -9.37 -7.92 27.49
CA PHE A 150 -8.21 -7.41 26.76
C PHE A 150 -8.72 -6.39 25.73
N GLY A 151 -8.63 -5.12 26.06
CA GLY A 151 -9.00 -4.03 25.16
C GLY A 151 -7.85 -3.67 24.23
N ASP A 152 -8.17 -3.41 22.95
CA ASP A 152 -7.53 -2.62 21.87
C ASP A 152 -5.99 -2.45 21.77
N ASP A 153 -5.17 -2.97 22.68
CA ASP A 153 -3.72 -2.79 22.72
C ASP A 153 -3.02 -4.07 22.22
N LEU A 154 -2.26 -3.94 21.13
CA LEU A 154 -1.55 -5.04 20.45
C LEU A 154 -0.63 -5.85 21.37
N LYS A 155 -0.16 -5.24 22.47
CA LYS A 155 0.74 -5.90 23.44
C LYS A 155 0.07 -7.02 24.22
N ASP A 156 -1.25 -6.96 24.37
CA ASP A 156 -2.02 -7.94 25.13
C ASP A 156 -2.49 -9.14 24.28
N TRP A 157 -2.34 -9.04 22.96
CA TRP A 157 -2.72 -10.12 22.02
C TRP A 157 -1.73 -11.28 22.02
N LEU A 158 -0.43 -11.02 22.21
CA LEU A 158 0.59 -12.07 22.22
C LEU A 158 0.42 -13.05 23.41
N PRO A 159 0.25 -12.58 24.66
CA PRO A 159 -0.05 -13.47 25.78
C PRO A 159 -1.39 -14.20 25.65
N PHE A 160 -2.37 -13.58 24.98
CA PHE A 160 -3.67 -14.21 24.71
C PHE A 160 -3.53 -15.40 23.75
N TRP A 161 -2.87 -15.22 22.60
CA TRP A 161 -2.70 -16.30 21.62
C TRP A 161 -1.89 -17.47 22.16
N SER A 162 -0.87 -17.22 22.99
CA SER A 162 -0.11 -18.29 23.65
C SER A 162 -0.98 -19.14 24.59
N GLN A 163 -1.96 -18.54 25.26
CA GLN A 163 -2.92 -19.27 26.09
C GLN A 163 -3.97 -19.99 25.24
N PHE A 164 -4.48 -19.34 24.19
CA PHE A 164 -5.48 -19.94 23.29
C PHE A 164 -4.91 -21.10 22.48
N GLU A 165 -3.62 -21.08 22.14
CA GLU A 165 -2.94 -22.18 21.43
C GLU A 165 -3.07 -23.53 22.16
N HIS A 166 -3.11 -23.53 23.49
CA HIS A 166 -3.30 -24.75 24.28
C HIS A 166 -4.73 -25.28 24.18
N ILE A 167 -5.70 -24.39 24.02
CA ILE A 167 -7.12 -24.73 23.84
C ILE A 167 -7.38 -25.17 22.40
N ASP A 168 -6.73 -24.53 21.43
CA ASP A 168 -6.82 -24.88 20.01
C ASP A 168 -6.26 -26.27 19.72
N LYS A 169 -5.17 -26.64 20.40
CA LYS A 169 -4.53 -27.97 20.31
C LYS A 169 -5.22 -29.06 21.15
N ASP A 170 -6.24 -28.73 21.91
CA ASP A 170 -6.98 -29.71 22.71
C ASP A 170 -8.03 -30.42 21.84
N ASP A 171 -7.81 -31.71 21.57
CA ASP A 171 -8.68 -32.55 20.74
C ASP A 171 -9.99 -32.95 21.46
N ASP A 172 -10.07 -32.81 22.79
CA ASP A 172 -11.29 -33.10 23.57
C ASP A 172 -12.31 -31.96 23.48
N ILE A 173 -11.92 -30.80 22.95
CA ILE A 173 -12.78 -29.63 22.82
C ILE A 173 -13.32 -29.57 21.38
N ALA A 174 -14.64 -29.64 21.24
CA ALA A 174 -15.29 -29.49 19.95
C ALA A 174 -14.98 -28.10 19.32
N PRO A 175 -14.74 -28.02 18.00
CA PRO A 175 -14.46 -26.75 17.31
C PRO A 175 -15.47 -25.64 17.58
N GLU A 176 -16.75 -26.00 17.73
CA GLU A 176 -17.84 -25.07 18.06
C GLU A 176 -17.65 -24.44 19.44
N SER A 177 -17.12 -25.20 20.40
CA SER A 177 -16.82 -24.72 21.76
C SER A 177 -15.59 -23.81 21.76
N LYS A 178 -14.59 -24.10 20.92
CA LYS A 178 -13.41 -23.22 20.72
C LYS A 178 -13.81 -21.88 20.10
N PHE A 179 -14.71 -21.90 19.11
CA PHE A 179 -15.24 -20.67 18.51
C PHE A 179 -16.04 -19.84 19.52
N GLN A 180 -16.92 -20.46 20.29
CA GLN A 180 -17.66 -19.77 21.35
C GLN A 180 -16.72 -19.18 22.42
N TYR A 181 -15.64 -19.88 22.76
CA TYR A 181 -14.62 -19.37 23.66
C TYR A 181 -13.95 -18.10 23.11
N LEU A 182 -13.58 -18.10 21.84
CA LEU A 182 -12.94 -16.95 21.19
C LEU A 182 -13.88 -15.74 21.09
N VAL A 183 -15.16 -15.98 20.80
CA VAL A 183 -16.20 -14.92 20.80
C VAL A 183 -16.43 -14.35 22.20
N GLN A 184 -16.36 -15.16 23.25
CA GLN A 184 -16.48 -14.68 24.64
C GLN A 184 -15.23 -13.97 25.14
N ALA A 185 -14.04 -14.34 24.65
CA ALA A 185 -12.78 -13.74 25.05
C ALA A 185 -12.48 -12.40 24.34
N THR A 186 -13.21 -12.07 23.28
CA THR A 186 -13.07 -10.80 22.54
C THR A 186 -14.10 -9.76 23.01
N VAL A 187 -13.67 -8.51 23.17
CA VAL A 187 -14.58 -7.42 23.57
C VAL A 187 -15.56 -7.13 22.43
N VAL A 188 -16.86 -7.14 22.72
CA VAL A 188 -17.91 -6.81 21.75
C VAL A 188 -17.69 -5.40 21.21
N GLY A 189 -17.20 -5.29 19.97
CA GLY A 189 -17.00 -4.02 19.28
C GLY A 189 -15.59 -3.74 18.75
N SER A 190 -14.59 -4.59 19.00
CA SER A 190 -13.26 -4.43 18.40
C SER A 190 -13.32 -4.72 16.90
N ARG A 191 -13.34 -3.65 16.08
CA ARG A 191 -13.19 -3.77 14.62
C ARG A 191 -11.71 -3.87 14.28
N PRO A 192 -11.28 -4.82 13.43
CA PRO A 192 -9.95 -4.77 12.85
C PRO A 192 -9.82 -3.44 12.10
N ARG A 193 -8.83 -2.63 12.47
CA ARG A 193 -8.40 -1.46 11.69
C ARG A 193 -7.22 -1.85 10.82
#